data_AF-A0A971A3M4-F1
#
_entry.id   AF-A0A971A3M4-F1
#
_cell.length_a   1.000
_cell.length_b   1.000
_cell.length_c   1.000
_cell.angle_alpha   90.00
_cell.angle_beta   90.00
_cell.angle_gamma   90.00
#
_symmetry.space_group_name_H-M   'P 1'
#
loop_
_entity.id
_entity.type
_entity.pdbx_description
1 polymer ?
#
loop_
_entity_poly.entity_id
_entity_poly.type
_entity_poly.pdbx_seq_one_letter_code
_entity_poly.pdbx_strand_id
1 'polypeptide(L)'
;MARNVRRLMAVAAMALALCGGQARRADPPKTPTIRTIQLQVDPAPEPRFALQYLLETPYMEQRPGNAALLYQTAIGQVLEANQGEDAIDRDTLNHWYSSPPETLPVEDVRAAISRFRSAFRNLETAARCERCTWEYPIREEGFTYMMPQLGEYRTLSRLLCLKARLEIRDGALDQA
;
A
#
# COMPACT_ATOMS: atom_id res chain seq x y z
N MET A 1 67.44 46.13 -2.30
CA MET A 1 66.79 45.70 -1.03
C MET A 1 65.36 46.24 -0.80
N ALA A 2 64.84 47.19 -1.59
CA ALA A 2 63.48 47.74 -1.39
C ALA A 2 62.31 46.90 -1.96
N ARG A 3 62.59 45.89 -2.81
CA ARG A 3 61.54 45.09 -3.48
C ARG A 3 60.98 43.96 -2.61
N ASN A 4 61.74 43.48 -1.63
CA ASN A 4 61.35 42.36 -0.78
C ASN A 4 60.57 42.81 0.47
N VAL A 5 60.82 44.04 0.97
CA VAL A 5 60.05 44.65 2.08
C VAL A 5 58.64 45.03 1.64
N ARG A 6 58.46 45.50 0.40
CA ARG A 6 57.13 45.75 -0.20
C ARG A 6 56.30 44.47 -0.39
N ARG A 7 56.95 43.33 -0.67
CA ARG A 7 56.28 42.03 -0.82
C ARG A 7 55.86 41.46 0.54
N LEU A 8 56.67 41.65 1.59
CA LEU A 8 56.33 41.22 2.95
C LEU A 8 55.18 42.03 3.58
N MET A 9 55.12 43.36 3.35
CA MET A 9 53.96 44.16 3.79
C MET A 9 52.67 43.85 3.00
N ALA A 10 52.79 43.52 1.72
CA ALA A 10 51.63 43.13 0.90
C ALA A 10 51.00 41.80 1.34
N VAL A 11 51.80 40.85 1.85
CA VAL A 11 51.30 39.55 2.34
C VAL A 11 50.66 39.69 3.73
N ALA A 12 51.21 40.53 4.61
CA ALA A 12 50.62 40.78 5.94
C ALA A 12 49.28 41.53 5.89
N ALA A 13 49.13 42.48 4.95
CA ALA A 13 47.85 43.18 4.72
C ALA A 13 46.76 42.25 4.12
N MET A 14 47.17 41.22 3.36
CA MET A 14 46.24 40.24 2.80
C MET A 14 45.76 39.24 3.86
N ALA A 15 46.63 38.83 4.79
CA ALA A 15 46.27 37.91 5.87
C ALA A 15 45.27 38.50 6.88
N LEU A 16 45.32 39.82 7.15
CA LEU A 16 44.32 40.50 7.99
C LEU A 16 43.00 40.81 7.25
N ALA A 17 42.99 40.84 5.92
CA ALA A 17 41.77 41.02 5.13
C ALA A 17 40.97 39.71 4.95
N LEU A 18 41.61 38.54 5.14
CA LEU A 18 40.97 37.22 4.95
C LEU A 18 40.30 36.66 6.22
N CYS A 19 40.55 37.23 7.40
CA CYS A 19 39.89 36.84 8.67
C CYS A 19 38.82 37.83 9.16
N GLY A 20 38.52 38.87 8.39
CA GLY A 20 37.36 39.73 8.61
C GLY A 20 36.10 39.02 8.11
N GLY A 21 35.63 38.02 8.84
CA GLY A 21 34.32 37.42 8.60
C GLY A 21 33.27 38.53 8.60
N GLN A 22 32.74 38.87 7.42
CA GLN A 22 31.55 39.68 7.31
C GLN A 22 30.48 38.92 8.07
N ALA A 23 30.16 39.38 9.29
CA ALA A 23 28.96 38.94 9.98
C ALA A 23 27.81 39.23 9.01
N ARG A 24 27.29 38.17 8.39
CA ARG A 24 26.04 38.24 7.62
C ARG A 24 25.06 38.90 8.56
N ARG A 25 24.66 40.13 8.25
CA ARG A 25 23.56 40.79 8.94
C ARG A 25 22.41 39.79 8.85
N ALA A 26 22.04 39.20 9.98
CA ALA A 26 20.90 38.30 10.02
C ALA A 26 19.75 39.07 9.39
N ASP A 27 19.13 38.51 8.34
CA ASP A 27 17.88 39.05 7.85
C ASP A 27 16.97 39.24 9.08
N PRO A 28 16.28 40.39 9.21
CA PRO A 28 15.32 40.56 10.29
C PRO A 28 14.41 39.34 10.30
N PRO A 29 14.07 38.78 11.48
CA PRO A 29 13.23 37.60 11.56
C PRO A 29 12.01 37.83 10.67
N LYS A 30 11.85 37.01 9.63
CA LYS A 30 10.66 37.04 8.79
C LYS A 30 9.51 36.67 9.71
N THR A 31 8.84 37.67 10.27
CA THR A 31 7.62 37.46 11.05
C THR A 31 6.68 36.71 10.11
N PRO A 32 6.33 35.44 10.42
CA PRO A 32 5.46 34.69 9.54
C PRO A 32 4.16 35.48 9.43
N THR A 33 3.78 35.87 8.21
CA THR A 33 2.49 36.52 7.96
C THR A 33 1.42 35.47 8.24
N ILE A 34 0.88 35.45 9.46
CA ILE A 34 -0.20 34.55 9.85
C ILE A 34 -1.45 35.00 9.11
N ARG A 35 -1.78 34.30 8.03
CA ARG A 35 -3.01 34.53 7.27
C ARG A 35 -4.14 33.79 7.96
N THR A 36 -4.90 34.50 8.78
CA THR A 36 -6.14 33.96 9.38
C THR A 36 -7.22 33.90 8.30
N ILE A 37 -7.69 32.70 7.99
CA ILE A 37 -8.83 32.48 7.09
C ILE A 37 -10.01 32.07 7.98
N GLN A 38 -11.13 32.77 7.89
CA GLN A 38 -12.37 32.28 8.49
C GLN A 38 -12.91 31.14 7.64
N LEU A 39 -12.89 29.93 8.19
CA LEU A 39 -13.58 28.78 7.64
C LEU A 39 -14.98 28.72 8.27
N GLN A 40 -16.00 28.96 7.44
CA GLN A 40 -17.36 28.56 7.76
C GLN A 40 -17.57 27.16 7.18
N VAL A 41 -17.90 26.20 8.05
CA VAL A 41 -18.17 24.81 7.66
C VAL A 41 -19.62 24.53 8.01
N ASP A 42 -20.43 24.27 6.99
CA ASP A 42 -21.80 23.79 7.18
C ASP A 42 -21.77 22.26 7.27
N PRO A 43 -22.50 21.64 8.22
CA PRO A 43 -22.57 20.20 8.32
C PRO A 43 -23.19 19.63 7.05
N ALA A 44 -22.51 18.65 6.45
CA ALA A 44 -23.11 17.86 5.38
C ALA A 44 -24.31 17.08 5.95
N PRO A 45 -25.41 16.94 5.19
CA PRO A 45 -26.52 16.08 5.60
C PRO A 45 -26.03 14.66 5.85
N GLU A 46 -26.68 13.95 6.78
CA GLU A 46 -26.32 12.57 7.09
C GLU A 46 -26.32 11.72 5.81
N PRO A 47 -25.27 10.92 5.57
CA PRO A 47 -25.23 10.06 4.40
C PRO A 47 -26.43 9.11 4.44
N ARG A 48 -27.23 9.09 3.37
CA ARG A 48 -28.44 8.24 3.25
C ARG A 48 -28.19 6.76 3.55
N PHE A 49 -26.95 6.30 3.46
CA PHE A 49 -26.54 4.91 3.60
C PHE A 49 -25.37 4.73 4.59
N ALA A 50 -25.29 5.57 5.63
CA ALA A 50 -24.15 5.60 6.56
C ALA A 50 -23.75 4.23 7.16
N LEU A 51 -24.68 3.27 7.23
CA LEU A 51 -24.45 1.91 7.76
C LEU A 51 -25.02 0.80 6.87
N GLN A 52 -25.43 1.09 5.63
CA GLN A 52 -25.95 0.05 4.74
C GLN A 52 -24.83 -0.91 4.29
N TYR A 53 -23.63 -0.37 4.10
CA TYR A 53 -22.45 -1.13 3.67
C TYR A 53 -21.38 -1.01 4.75
N LEU A 54 -21.22 -2.08 5.53
CA LEU A 54 -20.20 -2.13 6.58
C LEU A 54 -18.86 -2.55 5.94
N LEU A 55 -17.80 -1.81 6.26
CA LEU A 55 -16.43 -2.16 5.84
C LEU A 55 -15.80 -3.20 6.77
N GLU A 56 -16.46 -3.49 7.89
CA GLU A 56 -16.07 -4.52 8.84
C GLU A 56 -17.17 -5.58 8.92
N THR A 57 -16.77 -6.83 9.12
CA THR A 57 -17.71 -7.89 9.40
C THR A 57 -18.45 -7.60 10.71
N PRO A 58 -19.79 -7.58 10.73
CA PRO A 58 -20.56 -7.37 11.94
C PRO A 58 -20.17 -8.35 13.04
N TYR A 59 -20.18 -7.90 14.29
CA TYR A 59 -19.80 -8.74 15.43
C TYR A 59 -20.53 -10.10 15.47
N MET A 60 -21.81 -10.14 15.10
CA MET A 60 -22.62 -11.36 15.09
C MET A 60 -22.22 -12.37 14.00
N GLU A 61 -21.50 -11.91 12.97
CA GLU A 61 -20.98 -12.75 11.87
C GLU A 61 -19.50 -13.10 12.07
N GLN A 62 -18.84 -12.47 13.05
CA GLN A 62 -17.45 -12.77 13.38
C GLN A 62 -17.32 -14.16 14.00
N ARG A 63 -16.16 -14.76 13.77
CA ARG A 63 -15.78 -16.08 14.24
C ARG A 63 -14.58 -15.95 15.16
N PRO A 64 -14.57 -16.65 16.30
CA PRO A 64 -13.42 -16.67 17.17
C PRO A 64 -12.24 -17.31 16.43
N GLY A 65 -11.08 -16.64 16.43
CA GLY A 65 -9.88 -17.17 15.80
C GLY A 65 -8.94 -16.11 15.24
N ASN A 66 -7.79 -16.60 14.74
CA ASN A 66 -6.78 -15.78 14.06
C ASN A 66 -6.82 -16.04 12.54
N ALA A 67 -7.06 -15.00 11.75
CA ALA A 67 -7.15 -15.03 10.30
C ALA A 67 -5.82 -15.38 9.60
N ALA A 68 -4.67 -15.05 10.22
CA ALA A 68 -3.36 -15.12 9.56
C ALA A 68 -3.05 -16.52 9.01
N LEU A 69 -3.35 -17.58 9.77
CA LEU A 69 -3.13 -18.96 9.33
C LEU A 69 -4.05 -19.39 8.19
N LEU A 70 -5.29 -18.86 8.15
CA LEU A 70 -6.23 -19.16 7.08
C LEU A 70 -5.83 -18.44 5.77
N TYR A 71 -5.40 -17.19 5.87
CA TYR A 71 -4.80 -16.48 4.74
C TYR A 71 -3.56 -17.21 4.22
N GLN A 72 -2.70 -17.68 5.13
CA GLN A 72 -1.51 -18.43 4.77
C GLN A 72 -1.83 -19.77 4.09
N THR A 73 -2.87 -20.45 4.57
CA THR A 73 -3.38 -21.70 4.00
C THR A 73 -3.98 -21.45 2.62
N ALA A 74 -4.72 -20.36 2.42
CA ALA A 74 -5.26 -19.97 1.12
C ALA A 74 -4.16 -19.74 0.08
N ILE A 75 -3.02 -19.13 0.46
CA ILE A 75 -1.85 -19.06 -0.41
C ILE A 75 -1.36 -20.45 -0.80
N GLY A 76 -1.16 -21.34 0.18
CA GLY A 76 -0.69 -22.70 -0.10
C GLY A 76 -1.57 -23.42 -1.11
N GLN A 77 -2.90 -23.25 -0.98
CA GLN A 77 -3.88 -23.81 -1.91
C GLN A 77 -3.86 -23.16 -3.30
N VAL A 78 -3.58 -21.86 -3.41
CA VAL A 78 -3.37 -21.22 -4.72
C VAL A 78 -2.13 -21.78 -5.39
N LEU A 79 -1.03 -21.92 -4.65
CA LEU A 79 0.22 -22.46 -5.18
C LEU A 79 0.09 -23.92 -5.61
N GLU A 80 -0.72 -24.71 -4.91
CA GLU A 80 -1.03 -26.10 -5.26
C GLU A 80 -1.94 -26.17 -6.49
N ALA A 81 -2.99 -25.35 -6.55
CA ALA A 81 -3.96 -25.36 -7.65
C ALA A 81 -3.41 -24.75 -8.95
N ASN A 82 -2.42 -23.85 -8.85
CA ASN A 82 -1.78 -23.17 -9.99
C ASN A 82 -0.53 -23.91 -10.48
N GLN A 83 -0.64 -25.23 -10.70
CA GLN A 83 0.42 -26.09 -11.22
C GLN A 83 0.00 -26.76 -12.52
N GLY A 84 0.98 -27.23 -13.29
CA GLY A 84 0.77 -27.94 -14.56
C GLY A 84 0.69 -27.03 -15.78
N GLU A 85 0.24 -27.59 -16.90
CA GLU A 85 0.16 -26.90 -18.20
C GLU A 85 -0.87 -25.77 -18.22
N ASP A 86 -1.93 -25.90 -17.42
CA ASP A 86 -3.01 -24.90 -17.29
C ASP A 86 -2.70 -23.83 -16.22
N ALA A 87 -1.46 -23.76 -15.72
CA ALA A 87 -1.10 -22.77 -14.72
C ALA A 87 -1.25 -21.35 -15.30
N ILE A 88 -1.91 -20.47 -14.54
CA ILE A 88 -2.04 -19.06 -14.91
C ILE A 88 -0.69 -18.41 -14.64
N ASP A 89 -0.04 -17.97 -15.70
CA ASP A 89 1.19 -17.20 -15.57
C ASP A 89 0.89 -15.78 -15.04
N ARG A 90 1.94 -15.13 -14.53
CA ARG A 90 1.82 -13.82 -13.88
C ARG A 90 1.35 -12.73 -14.85
N ASP A 91 1.78 -12.78 -16.11
CA ASP A 91 1.50 -11.74 -17.09
C ASP A 91 0.07 -11.85 -17.61
N THR A 92 -0.41 -13.08 -17.82
CA THR A 92 -1.83 -13.37 -18.10
C THR A 92 -2.73 -12.90 -16.96
N LEU A 93 -2.38 -13.21 -15.70
CA LEU A 93 -3.14 -12.76 -14.54
C LEU A 93 -3.18 -11.22 -14.44
N ASN A 94 -2.03 -10.57 -14.65
CA ASN A 94 -1.93 -9.11 -14.63
C ASN A 94 -2.74 -8.46 -15.77
N HIS A 95 -2.72 -9.07 -16.95
CA HIS A 95 -3.50 -8.62 -18.09
C HIS A 95 -4.99 -8.70 -17.78
N TRP A 96 -5.51 -9.84 -17.33
CA TRP A 96 -6.91 -9.99 -16.92
C TRP A 96 -7.32 -9.00 -15.83
N TYR A 97 -6.48 -8.85 -14.80
CA TYR A 97 -6.73 -7.94 -13.70
C TYR A 97 -6.82 -6.47 -14.17
N SER A 98 -5.97 -6.06 -15.12
CA SER A 98 -5.88 -4.66 -15.58
C SER A 98 -6.84 -4.34 -16.74
N SER A 99 -7.33 -5.35 -17.45
CA SER A 99 -8.25 -5.17 -18.58
C SER A 99 -9.62 -4.66 -18.11
N PRO A 100 -10.30 -3.80 -18.89
CA PRO A 100 -11.69 -3.42 -18.63
C PRO A 100 -12.65 -4.62 -18.54
N PRO A 101 -13.76 -4.53 -17.79
CA PRO A 101 -14.75 -5.61 -17.68
C PRO A 101 -15.31 -6.11 -19.02
N GLU A 102 -15.41 -5.22 -20.01
CA GLU A 102 -16.03 -5.49 -21.31
C GLU A 102 -15.14 -6.35 -22.21
N THR A 103 -13.82 -6.27 -22.04
CA THR A 103 -12.84 -6.97 -22.88
C THR A 103 -12.29 -8.23 -22.21
N LEU A 104 -12.77 -8.57 -21.02
CA LEU A 104 -12.29 -9.73 -20.27
C LEU A 104 -12.77 -11.04 -20.94
N PRO A 105 -11.88 -12.02 -21.22
CA PRO A 105 -12.27 -13.31 -21.75
C PRO A 105 -12.95 -14.16 -20.67
N VAL A 106 -14.27 -13.99 -20.55
CA VAL A 106 -15.02 -14.46 -19.38
C VAL A 106 -15.00 -15.97 -19.17
N GLU A 107 -15.11 -16.76 -20.24
CA GLU A 107 -15.11 -18.21 -20.12
C GLU A 107 -13.75 -18.74 -19.64
N ASP A 108 -12.66 -18.20 -20.19
CA ASP A 108 -11.30 -18.57 -19.79
C ASP A 108 -11.02 -18.18 -18.34
N VAL A 109 -11.39 -16.96 -17.95
CA VAL A 109 -11.23 -16.48 -16.57
C VAL A 109 -12.09 -17.31 -15.62
N ARG A 110 -13.34 -17.64 -15.99
CA ARG A 110 -14.23 -18.45 -15.15
C ARG A 110 -13.66 -19.86 -14.95
N ALA A 111 -13.19 -20.50 -16.02
CA ALA A 111 -12.56 -21.81 -15.96
C ALA A 111 -11.33 -21.78 -15.03
N ALA A 112 -10.48 -20.77 -15.20
CA ALA A 112 -9.27 -20.58 -14.41
C ALA A 112 -9.58 -20.32 -12.92
N ILE A 113 -10.49 -19.41 -12.61
CA ILE A 113 -10.88 -19.02 -11.24
C ILE A 113 -11.54 -20.19 -10.49
N SER A 114 -12.28 -21.06 -11.19
CA SER A 114 -12.97 -22.20 -10.59
C SER A 114 -12.04 -23.20 -9.88
N ARG A 115 -10.75 -23.20 -10.24
CA ARG A 115 -9.70 -24.05 -9.64
C ARG A 115 -9.34 -23.61 -8.22
N PHE A 116 -9.53 -22.34 -7.87
CA PHE A 116 -9.14 -21.77 -6.58
C PHE A 116 -10.24 -21.77 -5.52
N ARG A 117 -11.34 -22.53 -5.74
CA ARG A 117 -12.48 -22.59 -4.80
C ARG A 117 -12.08 -22.85 -3.35
N SER A 118 -11.13 -23.76 -3.10
CA SER A 118 -10.65 -24.06 -1.75
C SER A 118 -9.97 -22.86 -1.09
N ALA A 119 -9.16 -22.12 -1.85
CA ALA A 119 -8.49 -20.91 -1.37
C ALA A 119 -9.51 -19.80 -1.05
N PHE A 120 -10.51 -19.60 -1.91
CA PHE A 120 -11.58 -18.62 -1.66
C PHE A 120 -12.41 -18.95 -0.42
N ARG A 121 -12.69 -20.23 -0.16
CA ARG A 121 -13.40 -20.64 1.07
C ARG A 121 -12.59 -20.30 2.34
N ASN A 122 -11.28 -20.49 2.30
CA ASN A 122 -10.41 -20.12 3.42
C ASN A 122 -10.29 -18.60 3.56
N LEU A 123 -10.23 -17.85 2.45
CA LEU A 123 -10.29 -16.39 2.45
C LEU A 123 -11.57 -15.87 3.11
N GLU A 124 -12.72 -16.41 2.72
CA GLU A 124 -14.02 -16.02 3.27
C GLU A 124 -14.11 -16.35 4.77
N THR A 125 -13.55 -17.49 5.18
CA THR A 125 -13.47 -17.85 6.60
C THR A 125 -12.54 -16.91 7.36
N ALA A 126 -11.39 -16.55 6.78
CA ALA A 126 -10.40 -15.65 7.36
C ALA A 126 -10.95 -14.24 7.54
N ALA A 127 -11.71 -13.74 6.56
CA ALA A 127 -12.31 -12.41 6.60
C ALA A 127 -13.29 -12.23 7.76
N ARG A 128 -13.89 -13.33 8.25
CA ARG A 128 -14.80 -13.32 9.40
C ARG A 128 -14.09 -13.53 10.74
N CYS A 129 -12.77 -13.74 10.79
CA CYS A 129 -12.09 -13.93 12.06
C CYS A 129 -11.96 -12.62 12.85
N GLU A 130 -12.11 -12.70 14.17
CA GLU A 130 -12.02 -11.54 15.09
C GLU A 130 -10.66 -10.82 15.07
N ARG A 131 -9.58 -11.54 14.77
CA ARG A 131 -8.22 -10.97 14.76
C ARG A 131 -7.37 -11.52 13.62
N CYS A 132 -6.38 -10.74 13.19
CA CYS A 132 -5.35 -11.16 12.25
C CYS A 132 -3.98 -10.80 12.82
N THR A 133 -3.29 -11.80 13.40
CA THR A 133 -1.98 -11.64 14.02
C THR A 133 -0.98 -12.52 13.29
N TRP A 134 -0.05 -11.88 12.57
CA TRP A 134 0.90 -12.56 11.70
C TRP A 134 2.13 -13.12 12.43
N GLU A 135 2.36 -12.73 13.69
CA GLU A 135 3.50 -13.15 14.53
C GLU A 135 4.89 -12.86 13.92
N TYR A 136 4.95 -12.01 12.89
CA TYR A 136 6.22 -11.59 12.29
C TYR A 136 6.95 -10.58 13.20
N PRO A 137 8.30 -10.64 13.28
CA PRO A 137 9.11 -9.76 14.12
C PRO A 137 9.26 -8.34 13.54
N ILE A 138 8.17 -7.76 13.03
CA ILE A 138 8.15 -6.43 12.41
C ILE A 138 8.50 -5.34 13.44
N ARG A 139 8.29 -5.58 14.73
CA ARG A 139 8.63 -4.61 15.79
C ARG A 139 10.13 -4.57 16.05
N GLU A 140 10.79 -5.71 15.96
CA GLU A 140 12.22 -5.90 16.21
C GLU A 140 13.04 -5.54 14.97
N GLU A 141 12.64 -6.04 13.80
CA GLU A 141 13.35 -5.87 12.54
C GLU A 141 12.84 -4.68 11.72
N GLY A 142 11.70 -4.10 12.07
CA GLY A 142 11.17 -2.91 11.42
C GLY A 142 10.97 -3.09 9.91
N PHE A 143 11.35 -2.05 9.17
CA PHE A 143 11.23 -2.01 7.71
C PHE A 143 12.11 -3.03 6.97
N THR A 144 13.19 -3.51 7.59
CA THR A 144 14.08 -4.49 6.92
C THR A 144 13.50 -5.89 6.89
N TYR A 145 12.47 -6.17 7.70
CA TYR A 145 11.78 -7.44 7.66
C TYR A 145 11.03 -7.61 6.33
N MET A 146 11.51 -8.53 5.51
CA MET A 146 10.84 -8.91 4.27
C MET A 146 9.87 -10.05 4.55
N MET A 147 8.57 -9.76 4.55
CA MET A 147 7.54 -10.79 4.66
C MET A 147 7.64 -11.77 3.48
N PRO A 148 7.95 -13.06 3.72
CA PRO A 148 8.29 -14.00 2.66
C PRO A 148 7.20 -14.18 1.59
N GLN A 149 5.92 -14.09 1.98
CA GLN A 149 4.77 -14.43 1.13
C GLN A 149 4.00 -13.21 0.61
N LEU A 150 4.59 -12.02 0.71
CA LEU A 150 3.93 -10.78 0.30
C LEU A 150 3.58 -10.76 -1.20
N GLY A 151 4.36 -11.44 -2.04
CA GLY A 151 4.08 -11.57 -3.47
C GLY A 151 2.81 -12.38 -3.73
N GLU A 152 2.69 -13.51 -3.04
CA GLU A 152 1.60 -14.47 -3.13
C GLU A 152 0.29 -13.89 -2.61
N TYR A 153 0.32 -13.06 -1.56
CA TYR A 153 -0.85 -12.30 -1.11
C TYR A 153 -1.39 -11.39 -2.21
N ARG A 154 -0.51 -10.74 -3.00
CA ARG A 154 -0.95 -9.91 -4.13
C ARG A 154 -1.56 -10.75 -5.24
N THR A 155 -1.02 -11.94 -5.50
CA THR A 155 -1.61 -12.89 -6.46
C THR A 155 -3.00 -13.32 -6.01
N LEU A 156 -3.15 -13.71 -4.75
CA LEU A 156 -4.43 -14.10 -4.16
C LEU A 156 -5.46 -12.97 -4.22
N SER A 157 -5.06 -11.73 -3.93
CA SER A 157 -5.91 -10.54 -4.05
C SER A 157 -6.38 -10.31 -5.49
N ARG A 158 -5.51 -10.45 -6.50
CA ARG A 158 -5.90 -10.30 -7.91
C ARG A 158 -6.91 -11.37 -8.34
N LEU A 159 -6.71 -12.62 -7.91
CA LEU A 159 -7.66 -13.71 -8.16
C LEU A 159 -9.03 -13.42 -7.53
N LEU A 160 -9.04 -12.89 -6.29
CA LEU A 160 -10.29 -12.48 -5.63
C LEU A 160 -10.99 -11.35 -6.39
N CYS A 161 -10.25 -10.33 -6.86
CA CYS A 161 -10.83 -9.27 -7.68
C CYS A 161 -11.44 -9.80 -8.98
N LEU A 162 -10.79 -10.76 -9.64
CA LEU A 162 -11.35 -11.38 -10.85
C LEU A 162 -12.63 -12.17 -10.55
N LYS A 163 -12.66 -12.93 -9.45
CA LYS A 163 -13.88 -13.62 -8.97
C LYS A 163 -15.02 -12.61 -8.77
N ALA A 164 -14.79 -11.55 -7.99
CA ALA A 164 -15.79 -10.52 -7.72
C ALA A 164 -16.30 -9.87 -9.00
N ARG A 165 -15.40 -9.55 -9.95
CA ARG A 165 -15.79 -8.99 -11.26
C ARG A 165 -16.70 -9.92 -12.07
N LEU A 166 -16.47 -11.23 -12.01
CA LEU A 166 -17.35 -12.22 -12.66
C LEU A 166 -18.72 -12.26 -11.98
N GLU A 167 -18.77 -12.25 -10.65
CA GLU A 167 -20.04 -12.29 -9.90
C GLU A 167 -20.86 -11.02 -10.09
N ILE A 168 -20.22 -9.84 -10.09
CA ILE A 168 -20.88 -8.57 -10.41
C ILE A 168 -21.49 -8.62 -11.82
N ARG A 169 -20.74 -9.15 -12.79
CA ARG A 169 -21.23 -9.31 -14.17
C ARG A 169 -22.42 -10.27 -14.25
N ASP A 170 -22.40 -11.34 -13.48
CA ASP A 170 -23.48 -12.33 -13.42
C ASP A 170 -24.71 -11.82 -12.61
N GLY A 171 -24.64 -10.61 -12.04
CA GLY A 171 -25.69 -10.02 -11.22
C GLY A 171 -25.73 -10.56 -9.78
N ALA A 172 -24.75 -11.38 -9.39
CA ALA A 172 -24.62 -11.97 -8.06
C ALA A 172 -23.87 -11.02 -7.10
N LEU A 173 -24.41 -9.80 -6.91
CA LEU A 173 -23.75 -8.74 -6.15
C LEU A 173 -23.45 -9.12 -4.70
N ASP A 174 -24.30 -9.92 -4.06
CA ASP A 174 -24.10 -10.37 -2.67
C ASP A 174 -22.98 -11.41 -2.52
N GLN A 175 -22.56 -12.05 -3.62
CA GLN A 175 -21.49 -13.06 -3.63
C GLN A 175 -20.12 -12.49 -4.06
N ALA A 176 -20.13 -11.28 -4.64
CA ALA A 176 -18.96 -10.56 -5.15
C ALA A 176 -18.12 -9.94 -4.02
#